data_AF-A0A1G3UJB9-F1
#
_entry.id   AF-A0A1G3UJB9-F1
#
_cell.length_a   1.000
_cell.length_b   1.000
_cell.length_c   1.000
_cell.angle_alpha   90.00
_cell.angle_beta   90.00
_cell.angle_gamma   90.00
#
_symmetry.space_group_name_H-M   'P 1'
#
loop_
_entity.id
_entity.type
_entity.pdbx_description
1 polymer ?
#
loop_
_entity_poly.entity_id
_entity_poly.type
_entity_poly.pdbx_seq_one_letter_code
_entity_poly.pdbx_strand_id
1 'polypeptide(L)'
;MSLIPVEASKIDVIGASVDFFKLEKDGESTYYFDTSKCGPPDPMVNAMCGLKLIKGTNDSLVMINHKTPGGLFAKLGDDISYETSDAEGGLVLITFRSNNTSSANTDLNQNACH
;
A
#
# COMPACT_ATOMS: atom_id res chain seq x y z
N MET A 1 -0.30 3.77 19.92
CA MET A 1 -1.62 3.39 19.37
C MET A 1 -1.38 2.71 18.05
N SER A 2 -2.07 1.61 17.74
CA SER A 2 -1.98 1.00 16.42
C SER A 2 -2.59 1.95 15.40
N LEU A 3 -1.88 2.26 14.33
CA LEU A 3 -2.37 3.10 13.21
C LEU A 3 -3.40 2.34 12.34
N ILE A 4 -3.57 1.05 12.59
CA ILE A 4 -4.56 0.18 11.96
C ILE A 4 -5.84 0.21 12.80
N PRO A 5 -7.02 0.48 12.19
CA PRO A 5 -8.31 0.45 12.89
C PRO A 5 -8.59 -0.91 13.53
N VAL A 6 -9.15 -0.91 14.75
CA VAL A 6 -9.49 -2.14 15.49
C VAL A 6 -10.61 -2.94 14.82
N GLU A 7 -11.43 -2.29 14.00
CA GLU A 7 -12.51 -2.90 13.22
C GLU A 7 -11.99 -3.58 11.94
N ALA A 8 -10.73 -3.36 11.57
CA ALA A 8 -10.14 -3.96 10.39
C ALA A 8 -9.88 -5.46 10.64
N SER A 9 -10.32 -6.29 9.69
CA SER A 9 -10.16 -7.74 9.74
C SER A 9 -8.86 -8.16 9.05
N LYS A 10 -8.08 -9.05 9.68
CA LYS A 10 -6.85 -9.58 9.07
C LYS A 10 -7.19 -10.37 7.79
N ILE A 11 -6.40 -10.18 6.75
CA ILE A 11 -6.49 -10.90 5.48
C ILE A 11 -5.12 -11.46 5.09
N ASP A 12 -5.13 -12.58 4.36
CA ASP A 12 -3.93 -13.16 3.77
C ASP A 12 -3.71 -12.59 2.37
N VAL A 13 -2.54 -12.00 2.14
CA VAL A 13 -2.15 -11.46 0.84
C VAL A 13 -0.98 -12.27 0.30
N ILE A 14 -1.18 -12.88 -0.86
CA ILE A 14 -0.17 -13.75 -1.48
C ILE A 14 1.10 -12.94 -1.80
N GLY A 15 2.24 -13.44 -1.32
CA GLY A 15 3.55 -12.81 -1.51
C GLY A 15 3.89 -11.71 -0.50
N ALA A 16 2.97 -11.37 0.42
CA ALA A 16 3.30 -10.50 1.55
C ALA A 16 4.06 -11.27 2.63
N SER A 17 5.00 -10.58 3.28
CA SER A 17 5.70 -11.07 4.48
C SER A 17 5.14 -10.50 5.78
N VAL A 18 4.23 -9.52 5.68
CA VAL A 18 3.54 -8.90 6.82
C VAL A 18 2.03 -9.13 6.75
N ASP A 19 1.39 -8.95 7.89
CA ASP A 19 -0.06 -9.05 8.01
C ASP A 19 -0.75 -7.86 7.32
N PHE A 20 -1.79 -8.16 6.55
CA PHE A 20 -2.67 -7.17 5.97
C PHE A 20 -4.00 -7.16 6.72
N PHE A 21 -4.63 -6.01 6.78
CA PHE A 21 -5.91 -5.80 7.42
C PHE A 21 -6.85 -5.08 6.46
N LYS A 22 -8.11 -5.48 6.40
CA LYS A 22 -9.15 -4.90 5.55
C LYS A 22 -10.22 -4.27 6.42
N LEU A 23 -10.53 -3.01 6.17
CA LEU A 23 -11.68 -2.32 6.71
C LEU A 23 -12.65 -2.02 5.57
N GLU A 24 -13.86 -2.55 5.63
CA GLU A 24 -14.91 -2.23 4.67
C GLU A 24 -15.79 -1.12 5.24
N LYS A 25 -15.96 -0.03 4.51
CA LYS A 25 -16.76 1.11 4.95
C LYS A 25 -17.48 1.74 3.75
N ASP A 26 -18.79 1.92 3.86
CA ASP A 26 -19.63 2.57 2.85
C ASP A 26 -19.50 1.98 1.41
N GLY A 27 -19.15 0.69 1.31
CA GLY A 27 -18.98 -0.02 0.03
C GLY A 27 -17.58 0.05 -0.57
N GLU A 28 -16.64 0.72 0.09
CA GLU A 28 -15.22 0.78 -0.29
C GLU A 28 -14.36 0.05 0.75
N SER A 29 -13.31 -0.63 0.30
CA SER A 29 -12.37 -1.30 1.20
C SER A 29 -11.12 -0.46 1.39
N THR A 30 -10.66 -0.35 2.63
CA THR A 30 -9.33 0.17 2.95
C THR A 30 -8.46 -0.95 3.49
N TYR A 31 -7.35 -1.20 2.83
CA TYR A 31 -6.37 -2.20 3.24
C TYR A 31 -5.23 -1.51 4.01
N TYR A 32 -4.75 -2.12 5.09
CA TYR A 32 -3.70 -1.60 5.94
C TYR A 32 -2.62 -2.64 6.11
N PHE A 33 -1.36 -2.21 6.15
CA PHE A 33 -0.23 -3.07 6.48
C PHE A 33 0.91 -2.26 7.11
N ASP A 34 1.62 -2.89 8.05
CA ASP A 34 2.71 -2.26 8.79
C ASP A 34 4.06 -2.86 8.39
N THR A 35 4.92 -2.02 7.83
CA THR A 35 6.30 -2.34 7.43
C THR A 35 7.32 -1.47 8.16
N SER A 36 6.90 -0.73 9.19
CA SER A 36 7.77 0.16 9.98
C SER A 36 8.98 -0.55 10.58
N LYS A 37 8.87 -1.86 10.83
CA LYS A 37 9.94 -2.71 11.36
C LYS A 37 10.71 -3.49 10.29
N CYS A 38 10.37 -3.32 9.02
CA CYS A 38 10.96 -4.04 7.88
C CYS A 38 12.04 -3.19 7.20
N GLY A 39 13.14 -3.83 6.79
CA GLY A 39 14.19 -3.22 5.97
C GLY A 39 13.97 -3.49 4.47
N PRO A 40 14.47 -2.65 3.56
CA PRO A 40 14.45 -2.95 2.12
C PRO A 40 15.09 -4.32 1.82
N PRO A 41 14.51 -5.14 0.91
CA PRO A 41 13.44 -4.82 -0.03
C PRO A 41 12.01 -5.09 0.47
N ASP A 42 11.82 -5.60 1.68
CA ASP A 42 10.54 -6.11 2.16
C ASP A 42 9.38 -5.09 2.12
N PRO A 43 9.55 -3.81 2.54
CA PRO A 43 8.49 -2.81 2.42
C PRO A 43 7.99 -2.62 0.98
N MET A 44 8.90 -2.71 0.00
CA MET A 44 8.55 -2.55 -1.42
C MET A 44 7.75 -3.74 -1.95
N VAL A 45 8.15 -4.97 -1.59
CA VAL A 45 7.45 -6.19 -2.01
C VAL A 45 6.04 -6.21 -1.44
N ASN A 46 5.89 -5.92 -0.15
CA ASN A 46 4.58 -5.85 0.50
C ASN A 46 3.69 -4.77 -0.12
N ALA A 47 4.24 -3.58 -0.37
CA ALA A 47 3.49 -2.53 -1.04
C ALA A 47 3.01 -2.96 -2.43
N MET A 48 3.86 -3.60 -3.24
CA MET A 48 3.45 -4.14 -4.54
C MET A 48 2.33 -5.19 -4.44
N CYS A 49 2.38 -6.08 -3.45
CA CYS A 49 1.31 -7.03 -3.18
C CYS A 49 0.00 -6.33 -2.82
N GLY A 50 0.04 -5.31 -1.96
CA GLY A 50 -1.13 -4.51 -1.61
C GLY A 50 -1.70 -3.70 -2.78
N LEU A 51 -0.83 -3.11 -3.60
CA LEU A 51 -1.24 -2.30 -4.76
C LEU A 51 -2.04 -3.12 -5.78
N LYS A 52 -1.71 -4.40 -5.94
CA LYS A 52 -2.48 -5.33 -6.78
C LYS A 52 -3.91 -5.55 -6.29
N LEU A 53 -4.19 -5.35 -4.99
CA LEU A 53 -5.55 -5.47 -4.44
C LEU A 53 -6.43 -4.29 -4.85
N ILE A 54 -5.85 -3.09 -4.88
CA ILE A 54 -6.61 -1.87 -5.13
C ILE A 54 -6.66 -1.46 -6.61
N LYS A 55 -5.71 -1.95 -7.43
CA LYS A 55 -5.63 -1.58 -8.86
C LYS A 55 -6.94 -1.91 -9.60
N GLY A 56 -7.53 -0.90 -10.22
CA GLY A 56 -8.79 -1.02 -10.97
C GLY A 56 -10.06 -1.04 -10.09
N THR A 57 -9.92 -0.76 -8.79
CA THR A 57 -11.04 -0.69 -7.83
C THR A 57 -11.12 0.72 -7.23
N ASN A 58 -12.15 1.03 -6.45
CA ASN A 58 -12.20 2.27 -5.64
C ASN A 58 -11.56 2.10 -4.26
N ASP A 59 -10.91 0.95 -4.01
CA ASP A 59 -10.30 0.65 -2.73
C ASP A 59 -9.03 1.48 -2.50
N SER A 60 -8.68 1.65 -1.22
CA SER A 60 -7.50 2.38 -0.76
C SER A 60 -6.53 1.44 -0.04
N LEU A 61 -5.23 1.71 -0.13
CA LEU A 61 -4.20 0.97 0.57
C LEU A 61 -3.38 1.93 1.44
N VAL A 62 -3.28 1.65 2.73
CA VAL A 62 -2.53 2.43 3.71
C VAL A 62 -1.32 1.63 4.17
N MET A 63 -0.14 2.12 3.82
CA MET A 63 1.14 1.60 4.27
C MET A 63 1.63 2.41 5.45
N ILE A 64 2.06 1.73 6.51
CA ILE A 64 2.78 2.34 7.63
C ILE A 64 4.25 1.97 7.47
N ASN A 65 5.14 2.96 7.41
CA ASN A 65 6.57 2.72 7.29
C ASN A 65 7.42 3.66 8.16
N HIS A 66 8.68 3.29 8.39
CA HIS A 66 9.63 4.14 9.12
C HIS A 66 10.13 5.33 8.28
N LYS A 67 10.05 5.23 6.95
CA LYS A 67 10.45 6.29 6.02
C LYS A 67 9.71 6.15 4.69
N THR A 68 9.52 7.26 4.00
CA THR A 68 8.97 7.28 2.64
C THR A 68 9.82 6.45 1.65
N PRO A 69 9.25 5.41 1.02
CA PRO A 69 9.98 4.57 0.08
C PRO A 69 10.03 5.20 -1.32
N GLY A 70 10.89 6.20 -1.53
CA GLY A 70 10.93 6.96 -2.79
C GLY A 70 11.14 6.09 -4.06
N GLY A 71 11.89 4.98 -3.95
CA GLY A 71 12.07 4.03 -5.05
C GLY A 71 10.80 3.26 -5.43
N LEU A 72 9.82 3.15 -4.52
CA LEU A 72 8.50 2.60 -4.84
C LEU A 72 7.72 3.59 -5.71
N PHE A 73 7.78 4.89 -5.41
CA PHE A 73 7.01 5.92 -6.11
C PHE A 73 7.40 6.04 -7.58
N ALA A 74 8.68 5.86 -7.89
CA ALA A 74 9.15 5.81 -9.28
C ALA A 74 8.60 4.61 -10.07
N LYS A 75 8.09 3.58 -9.39
CA LYS A 75 7.44 2.41 -10.01
C LYS A 75 5.91 2.52 -10.05
N LEU A 76 5.34 3.52 -9.37
CA LEU A 76 3.92 3.81 -9.47
C LEU A 76 3.71 4.54 -10.80
N GLY A 77 2.93 3.93 -11.69
CA GLY A 77 2.48 4.59 -12.91
C GLY A 77 1.27 5.49 -12.65
N ASP A 78 0.72 6.06 -13.72
CA ASP A 78 -0.41 7.02 -13.67
C ASP A 78 -1.72 6.41 -13.13
N ASP A 79 -1.78 5.09 -12.98
CA ASP A 79 -2.94 4.36 -12.47
C ASP A 79 -3.03 4.34 -10.95
N ILE A 80 -1.95 4.72 -10.24
CA ILE A 80 -1.94 4.73 -8.77
C ILE A 80 -1.51 6.11 -8.30
N SER A 81 -2.39 6.80 -7.57
CA SER A 81 -2.04 7.99 -6.83
C SER A 81 -1.59 7.63 -5.42
N TYR A 82 -0.75 8.46 -4.82
CA TYR A 82 -0.29 8.28 -3.45
C TYR A 82 -0.26 9.62 -2.71
N GLU A 83 -0.54 9.57 -1.41
CA GLU A 83 -0.39 10.67 -0.48
C GLU A 83 0.41 10.20 0.73
N THR A 84 1.34 11.03 1.19
CA THR A 84 2.14 10.77 2.39
C THR A 84 1.71 11.70 3.52
N SER A 85 1.64 11.18 4.73
CA SER A 85 1.39 11.98 5.94
C SER A 85 2.26 11.50 7.07
N ASP A 86 2.79 12.44 7.85
CA ASP A 86 3.56 12.12 9.05
C ASP A 86 2.65 11.53 10.14
N ALA A 87 3.12 10.47 10.78
CA ALA A 87 2.46 9.83 11.90
C ALA A 87 3.20 10.06 13.22
N GLU A 88 2.55 9.71 14.32
CA GLU A 88 3.20 9.67 15.62
C GLU A 88 4.41 8.73 15.63
N GLY A 89 5.46 9.12 16.38
CA GLY A 89 6.66 8.31 16.55
C GLY A 89 7.65 8.36 15.38
N GLY A 90 7.51 9.31 14.46
CA GLY A 90 8.41 9.46 13.31
C GLY A 90 8.14 8.43 12.20
N LEU A 91 6.96 7.82 12.20
CA LEU A 91 6.49 6.96 11.13
C LEU A 91 5.84 7.81 10.03
N VAL A 92 5.70 7.23 8.86
CA VAL A 92 5.02 7.82 7.70
C VAL A 92 3.88 6.91 7.29
N LEU A 93 2.69 7.48 7.14
CA LEU A 93 1.57 6.83 6.45
C LEU A 93 1.64 7.19 4.98
N ILE A 94 1.51 6.18 4.13
CA ILE A 94 1.36 6.35 2.70
C ILE A 94 0.03 5.74 2.29
N THR A 95 -0.89 6.58 1.79
CA THR A 95 -2.19 6.14 1.27
C THR A 95 -2.10 6.09 -0.25
N PHE A 96 -2.26 4.90 -0.82
CA PHE A 96 -2.36 4.66 -2.25
C PHE A 96 -3.82 4.52 -2.65
N ARG A 97 -4.18 5.07 -3.81
CA ARG A 97 -5.51 4.92 -4.41
C ARG A 97 -5.37 4.56 -5.88
N SER A 98 -6.27 3.73 -6.37
CA SER A 98 -6.35 3.44 -7.80
C SER A 98 -7.04 4.59 -8.52
N ASN A 99 -6.38 5.12 -9.53
CA ASN A 99 -6.90 6.16 -10.40
C ASN A 99 -7.68 5.51 -11.55
N ASN A 100 -8.95 5.19 -11.31
CA ASN A 100 -9.84 4.60 -12.33
C ASN A 100 -10.15 5.51 -13.52
N THR A 101 -9.64 6.75 -13.52
CA THR A 101 -9.77 7.67 -14.67
C THR A 101 -8.67 7.48 -15.71
N SER A 102 -7.58 6.78 -15.35
CA SER A 102 -6.48 6.53 -16.26
C SER A 102 -6.75 5.25 -17.05
N SER A 103 -6.70 5.34 -18.37
CA SER A 103 -6.79 4.19 -19.29
C SER A 103 -5.43 3.48 -19.44
N ALA A 104 -4.44 3.86 -18.64
CA ALA A 104 -3.13 3.26 -18.66
C ALA A 104 -3.18 1.88 -17.99
N ASN A 105 -2.32 0.98 -18.45
CA ASN A 105 -2.19 -0.36 -17.90
C ASN A 105 -0.80 -0.46 -17.29
N THR A 106 -0.63 0.10 -16.10
CA THR A 106 0.63 0.14 -15.37
C THR A 106 1.03 -1.29 -15.06
N ASP A 107 2.11 -1.75 -15.69
CA ASP A 107 2.61 -3.10 -15.54
C ASP A 107 3.36 -3.25 -14.21
N LEU A 108 2.63 -3.64 -13.17
CA LEU A 108 3.15 -3.88 -11.82
C LEU A 108 3.97 -5.20 -11.72
N ASN A 109 4.26 -5.88 -12.84
CA ASN A 109 5.15 -7.04 -12.87
C ASN A 109 6.62 -6.71 -13.20
N GLN A 110 6.98 -5.44 -13.40
CA GLN A 110 8.38 -5.06 -13.63
C GLN A 110 9.21 -5.11 -12.33
N ASN A 111 9.55 -6.33 -11.92
CA ASN A 111 10.54 -6.64 -10.87
C ASN A 111 11.98 -6.75 -11.41
N ALA A 112 12.24 -6.34 -12.65
CA ALA A 112 13.58 -6.36 -13.22
C ALA A 112 14.36 -5.10 -12.81
N CYS A 113 15.23 -5.22 -11.79
CA CYS A 113 16.39 -4.34 -11.67
C CYS A 113 17.38 -4.72 -12.80
N HIS A 114 17.86 -3.74 -13.56
CA HIS A 114 19.00 -3.90 -14.46
C HIS A 114 20.17 -3.07 -13.92
#